data_AF-A0A1N6MQB9-F1
#
_entry.id   AF-A0A1N6MQB9-F1
#
_cell.length_a   1.000
_cell.length_b   1.000
_cell.length_c   1.000
_cell.angle_alpha   90.00
_cell.angle_beta   90.00
_cell.angle_gamma   90.00
#
_symmetry.space_group_name_H-M   'P 1'
#
loop_
_entity.id
_entity.type
_entity.pdbx_description
1 polymer ?
#
loop_
_entity_poly.entity_id
_entity_poly.type
_entity_poly.pdbx_seq_one_letter_code
_entity_poly.pdbx_strand_id
1 'polypeptide(L)' 'MTINTKFEQLEHELLDIVKKYSGNEEVMINTINTSENHLQIQVIIAGKKQLDITLNSFSDGE' A
#
# COMPACT_ATOMS: atom_id res chain seq x y z
N MET A 1 3.02 -18.54 -3.41
CA MET A 1 2.46 -17.49 -2.52
C MET A 1 1.03 -17.22 -2.99
N THR A 2 0.10 -16.99 -2.07
CA THR A 2 -1.25 -16.53 -2.42
C THR A 2 -1.22 -15.02 -2.65
N ILE A 3 -2.18 -14.51 -3.44
CA ILE A 3 -2.26 -13.07 -3.75
C ILE A 3 -2.41 -12.20 -2.49
N ASN A 4 -3.08 -12.71 -1.45
CA ASN A 4 -3.21 -12.03 -0.16
C ASN A 4 -1.84 -11.82 0.51
N THR A 5 -0.96 -12.83 0.49
CA THR A 5 0.40 -12.68 1.04
C THR A 5 1.22 -11.63 0.28
N LYS A 6 1.00 -11.49 -1.03
CA LYS A 6 1.67 -10.45 -1.83
C LYS A 6 1.16 -9.04 -1.48
N PHE A 7 -0.12 -8.88 -1.18
CA PHE A 7 -0.67 -7.60 -0.72
C PHE A 7 -0.13 -7.21 0.65
N GLU A 8 -0.06 -8.14 1.60
CA GLU A 8 0.58 -7.90 2.90
C GLU A 8 2.04 -7.48 2.75
N GLN A 9 2.79 -8.14 1.86
CA GLN A 9 4.18 -7.75 1.55
C GLN A 9 4.25 -6.33 0.98
N LEU A 10 3.39 -5.98 0.03
CA LEU A 10 3.33 -4.64 -0.55
C LEU A 10 2.99 -3.58 0.50
N GLU A 11 2.05 -3.84 1.42
CA GLU A 11 1.73 -2.93 2.52
C GLU A 11 2.95 -2.69 3.42
N HIS A 12 3.69 -3.74 3.76
CA HIS A 12 4.91 -3.65 4.55
C HIS A 12 6.01 -2.85 3.84
N GLU A 13 6.27 -3.14 2.55
CA GLU A 13 7.27 -2.42 1.76
C GLU A 13 6.91 -0.94 1.62
N LEU A 14 5.64 -0.62 1.38
CA LEU A 14 5.16 0.77 1.34
C LEU A 14 5.30 1.45 2.68
N LEU A 15 4.99 0.78 3.79
CA LEU A 15 5.15 1.33 5.13
C LEU A 15 6.60 1.73 5.40
N ASP A 16 7.55 0.84 5.10
CA ASP A 16 8.98 1.08 5.32
C ASP A 16 9.50 2.24 4.46
N ILE A 17 9.13 2.28 3.18
CA ILE A 17 9.51 3.37 2.28
C ILE A 17 8.92 4.69 2.76
N VAL A 18 7.62 4.74 3.05
CA VAL A 18 6.96 5.98 3.47
C VAL A 18 7.52 6.47 4.80
N LYS A 19 7.78 5.60 5.79
CA LYS A 19 8.46 5.98 7.04
C LYS A 19 9.85 6.56 6.78
N LYS A 20 10.65 5.87 5.96
CA LYS A 20 12.03 6.28 5.63
C LYS A 20 12.09 7.67 4.99
N TYR A 21 11.20 7.98 4.05
CA TYR A 21 11.24 9.23 3.30
C TYR A 21 10.41 10.36 3.93
N SER A 22 9.36 10.04 4.68
CA SER A 22 8.56 11.05 5.38
C SER A 22 9.22 11.55 6.68
N GLY A 23 10.12 10.76 7.27
CA GLY A 23 10.68 11.03 8.60
C GLY A 23 9.63 11.02 9.71
N ASN A 24 8.46 10.41 9.46
CA ASN A 24 7.37 10.27 10.43
C ASN A 24 7.19 8.80 10.79
N GLU A 25 7.07 8.52 12.08
CA GLU A 25 6.81 7.15 12.58
C GLU A 25 5.32 6.80 12.52
N GLU A 26 4.46 7.82 12.56
CA GLU A 26 3.00 7.70 12.46
C GLU A 26 2.55 7.64 11.00
N VAL A 27 2.80 6.49 10.38
CA VAL A 27 2.36 6.15 9.03
C VAL A 27 1.42 4.96 9.11
N MET A 28 0.29 5.05 8.41
CA MET A 28 -0.68 3.97 8.24
C MET A 28 -0.85 3.68 6.76
N ILE A 29 -0.75 2.39 6.39
CA ILE A 29 -1.00 1.88 5.05
C ILE A 29 -2.19 0.94 5.15
N ASN A 30 -3.24 1.18 4.37
CA ASN A 30 -4.44 0.36 4.36
C ASN A 30 -4.78 -0.04 2.93
N THR A 31 -4.94 -1.33 2.65
CA THR A 31 -5.67 -1.76 1.47
C THR A 31 -7.17 -1.53 1.67
N ILE A 32 -7.76 -0.68 0.84
CA ILE A 32 -9.17 -0.26 0.96
C ILE A 32 -10.08 -0.91 -0.08
N ASN A 33 -9.52 -1.44 -1.18
CA ASN A 33 -10.28 -2.21 -2.16
C ASN A 33 -9.37 -3.20 -2.89
N THR A 34 -9.81 -4.45 -3.01
CA THR A 34 -9.18 -5.48 -3.83
C THR A 34 -10.22 -6.15 -4.73
N SER A 35 -9.93 -6.20 -6.02
CA SER A 35 -10.63 -7.00 -7.00
C SER A 35 -9.62 -7.60 -7.98
N GLU A 36 -10.08 -8.46 -8.89
CA GLU A 36 -9.23 -9.24 -9.80
C GLU A 36 -8.19 -8.40 -10.56
N ASN A 37 -8.47 -7.12 -10.85
CA ASN A 37 -7.54 -6.21 -11.53
C ASN A 37 -7.46 -4.82 -10.87
N HIS A 38 -8.00 -4.66 -9.67
CA HIS A 38 -8.04 -3.36 -8.99
C HIS A 38 -7.55 -3.49 -7.56
N LEU A 39 -6.51 -2.73 -7.23
CA LEU A 39 -5.95 -2.65 -5.89
C LEU A 39 -5.87 -1.19 -5.52
N GLN A 40 -6.55 -0.83 -4.44
CA GLN A 40 -6.55 0.51 -3.91
C GLN A 40 -5.93 0.50 -2.52
N ILE A 41 -4.89 1.31 -2.37
CA ILE A 41 -4.11 1.45 -1.14
C ILE A 41 -4.19 2.91 -0.71
N GLN A 42 -4.43 3.11 0.58
CA GLN A 42 -4.45 4.41 1.22
C GLN A 42 -3.22 4.56 2.10
N VAL A 43 -2.52 5.69 1.94
CA VAL A 43 -1.35 6.08 2.72
C VAL A 43 -1.71 7.31 3.54
N ILE A 44 -1.66 7.19 4.86
CA ILE A 44 -1.89 8.28 5.82
C ILE A 44 -0.60 8.53 6.57
N ILE A 45 -0.14 9.79 6.55
CA ILE A 45 1.02 10.25 7.33
C ILE A 45 0.51 11.32 8.29
N ALA A 46 0.71 11.15 9.59
CA ALA A 46 0.23 12.12 10.59
C ALA A 46 0.75 13.53 10.32
N GLY A 47 -0.12 14.53 10.46
CA GLY A 47 0.21 15.93 10.16
C GLY A 47 0.42 16.25 8.67
N LYS A 48 0.17 15.30 7.77
CA LYS A 48 0.20 15.48 6.31
C LYS A 48 -1.17 15.15 5.69
N LYS A 49 -1.26 15.30 4.37
CA LYS A 49 -2.42 14.89 3.59
C LYS A 49 -2.36 13.39 3.31
N GLN A 50 -3.54 12.79 3.14
CA GLN A 50 -3.71 11.43 2.66
C GLN A 50 -3.27 11.31 1.18
N LEU A 51 -2.66 10.18 0.83
CA LEU A 51 -2.35 9.80 -0.54
C LEU A 51 -3.07 8.47 -0.86
N ASP A 52 -3.91 8.49 -1.89
CA ASP A 52 -4.56 7.29 -2.40
C ASP A 52 -3.84 6.80 -3.66
N ILE A 53 -3.48 5.52 -3.66
CA ILE A 53 -2.81 4.84 -4.77
C ILE A 53 -3.79 3.81 -5.34
N THR A 54 -4.02 3.88 -6.65
CA THR A 54 -4.88 2.92 -7.36
C THR A 54 -4.08 2.22 -8.44
N LEU A 55 -4.04 0.89 -8.38
CA LEU A 55 -3.41 0.01 -9.35
C LEU A 55 -4.53 -0.67 -10.15
N ASN A 56 -4.66 -0.29 -11.42
CA ASN A 56 -5.72 -0.76 -12.32
C ASN A 56 -5.32 -1.98 -13.17
N SER A 57 -4.12 -2.50 -12.95
CA SER A 57 -3.60 -3.67 -13.63
C SER A 57 -2.41 -4.20 -12.84
N PHE A 58 -2.53 -5.40 -12.30
CA PHE A 58 -1.42 -6.13 -11.67
C PHE A 58 -1.60 -7.61 -12.00
N SER A 59 -0.50 -8.29 -12.21
CA SER A 59 -0.48 -9.71 -12.53
C SER A 59 0.18 -10.44 -11.38
N ASP A 60 -0.35 -11.62 -11.03
CA ASP A 60 0.43 -12.62 -10.33
C ASP A 60 1.53 -13.08 -11.30
N GLY A 61 2.66 -12.36 -11.38
CA GLY A 61 3.75 -12.72 -12.27
C GLY A 61 4.08 -14.21 -12.14
N GLU A 62 3.86 -14.95 -13.23
CA GLU A 62 4.29 -16.35 -13.40
C GLU A 62 5.80 -16.42 -13.63
#